data_AF-A0A8C4QH57-F1
#
_entry.id   AF-A0A8C4QH57-F1
#
_cell.length_a   1.000
_cell.length_b   1.000
_cell.length_c   1.000
_cell.angle_alpha   90.00
_cell.angle_beta   90.00
_cell.angle_gamma   90.00
#
_symmetry.space_group_name_H-M   'P 1'
#
loop_
_entity.id
_entity.type
_entity.pdbx_description
1 polymer ?
#
loop_
_entity_poly.entity_id
_entity_poly.type
_entity_poly.pdbx_seq_one_letter_code
_entity_poly.pdbx_strand_id
1 'polypeptide(L)'
;MAEGDEDWSTNEQDASLQEELNEFRARWRSEITSEMNPPCSDSDQTSPWEANTPGPPQSLANQEHEEKEDEARELFLRAVELEQSGALYEAIRFYRQAMQLVPNIEFRIRDASIIPSNGVSGKNSENNTDGPGADDEVANEVDMGENESLWQQQQQQKHLNGQEALPRLCQPAVSTFHTHISALPVELLMYMFRWVVSSDLDLRSLEMLSMVCRGFYICARDPEVWRLACVRAWGRVCGQLSPYTSWRHMFLERPRVRFDGVYISCTSYIRQGEPSLDGFYQPWHLVEYYR
;
A
#
# COMPACT_ATOMS: atom_id res chain seq x y z
N MET A 1 47.25 42.97 4.06
CA MET A 1 46.85 42.56 5.42
C MET A 1 45.46 43.11 5.68
N ALA A 2 44.45 42.28 5.53
CA ALA A 2 43.12 42.42 6.11
C ALA A 2 42.40 41.08 5.85
N GLU A 3 42.63 40.12 6.73
CA GLU A 3 41.81 38.91 6.88
C GLU A 3 41.09 39.02 8.21
N GLY A 4 39.84 38.54 8.24
CA GLY A 4 39.10 38.17 9.45
C GLY A 4 38.05 39.21 9.87
N ASP A 5 36.77 38.88 9.70
CA ASP A 5 35.75 38.94 10.77
C ASP A 5 34.31 38.87 10.21
N GLU A 6 33.84 37.70 9.75
CA GLU A 6 32.40 37.45 9.51
C GLU A 6 32.06 35.94 9.65
N ASP A 7 31.99 35.38 10.87
CA ASP A 7 31.41 34.02 11.08
C ASP A 7 30.84 33.76 12.50
N TRP A 8 30.20 34.74 13.15
CA TRP A 8 29.64 34.55 14.50
C TRP A 8 28.11 34.58 14.60
N SER A 9 27.38 34.93 13.53
CA SER A 9 25.91 35.11 13.60
C SER A 9 25.06 33.87 13.27
N THR A 10 25.64 32.83 12.66
CA THR A 10 24.94 31.60 12.29
C THR A 10 24.72 30.65 13.49
N ASN A 11 25.66 30.63 14.44
CA ASN A 11 25.65 29.68 15.55
C ASN A 11 24.57 29.99 16.61
N GLU A 12 24.21 31.27 16.79
CA GLU A 12 23.14 31.68 17.72
C GLU A 12 21.74 31.34 17.19
N GLN A 13 21.55 31.41 15.87
CA GLN A 13 20.28 31.04 15.23
C GLN A 13 20.05 29.54 15.27
N ASP A 14 21.09 28.74 15.03
CA ASP A 14 21.02 27.28 15.15
C ASP A 14 20.78 26.82 16.59
N ALA A 15 21.35 27.50 17.58
CA ALA A 15 21.09 27.23 18.99
C ALA A 15 19.62 27.51 19.36
N SER A 16 19.08 28.65 18.89
CA SER A 16 17.67 29.01 19.09
C SER A 16 16.71 28.01 18.45
N LEU A 17 17.02 27.55 17.23
CA LEU A 17 16.23 26.55 16.51
C LEU A 17 16.24 25.19 17.22
N GLN A 18 17.38 24.83 17.80
CA GLN A 18 17.52 23.58 18.55
C GLN A 18 16.73 23.61 19.87
N GLU A 19 16.64 24.78 20.51
CA GLU A 19 15.83 24.99 21.71
C GLU A 19 14.33 24.86 21.40
N GLU A 20 13.85 25.50 20.33
CA GLU A 20 12.46 25.35 19.86
C GLU A 20 12.09 23.90 19.52
N LEU A 21 13.01 23.16 18.85
CA LEU A 21 12.80 21.75 18.54
C LEU A 21 12.74 20.87 19.79
N ASN A 22 13.52 21.19 20.82
CA ASN A 22 13.51 20.44 22.07
C ASN A 22 12.22 20.69 22.86
N GLU A 23 11.71 21.92 22.88
CA GLU A 23 10.40 22.22 23.46
C GLU A 23 9.26 21.51 22.73
N PHE A 24 9.33 21.47 21.39
CA PHE A 24 8.34 20.75 20.58
C PHE A 24 8.34 19.25 20.92
N ARG A 25 9.53 18.62 20.98
CA ARG A 25 9.67 17.20 21.35
C ARG A 25 9.14 16.92 22.77
N ALA A 26 9.35 17.83 23.70
CA ALA A 26 8.85 17.69 25.07
C ALA A 26 7.31 17.76 25.12
N ARG A 27 6.71 18.73 24.42
CA ARG A 27 5.25 18.86 24.29
C ARG A 27 4.63 17.63 23.65
N TRP A 28 5.19 17.20 22.52
CA TRP A 28 4.70 16.02 21.80
C TRP A 28 4.79 14.73 22.62
N ARG A 29 5.90 14.53 23.36
CA ARG A 29 6.01 13.39 24.29
C ARG A 29 4.94 13.43 25.39
N SER A 30 4.63 14.61 25.92
CA SER A 30 3.60 14.77 26.95
C SER A 30 2.19 14.45 26.42
N GLU A 31 1.89 14.84 25.17
CA GLU A 31 0.63 14.52 24.49
C GLU A 31 0.46 13.01 24.31
N ILE A 32 1.48 12.29 23.82
CA ILE A 32 1.43 10.83 23.67
C ILE A 32 1.24 10.14 25.01
N THR A 33 1.95 10.56 26.05
CA THR A 33 1.82 9.96 27.38
C THR A 33 0.46 10.23 28.02
N SER A 34 -0.18 11.35 27.67
CA SER A 34 -1.53 11.68 28.12
C SER A 34 -2.61 10.90 27.35
N GLU A 35 -2.41 10.61 26.07
CA GLU A 35 -3.31 9.73 25.29
C GLU A 35 -3.23 8.28 25.76
N MET A 36 -2.06 7.83 26.22
CA MET A 36 -1.86 6.48 26.76
C MET A 36 -2.56 6.24 28.12
N ASN A 37 -2.90 7.30 28.87
CA ASN A 37 -3.53 7.21 30.19
C ASN A 37 -4.64 8.26 30.35
N PRO A 38 -5.86 8.02 29.83
CA PRO A 38 -6.98 8.92 30.10
C PRO A 38 -7.36 8.86 31.59
N PRO A 39 -7.51 10.00 32.28
CA PRO A 39 -8.13 10.00 33.60
C PRO A 39 -9.62 9.66 33.45
N CYS A 40 -10.00 8.49 33.98
CA CYS A 40 -11.38 8.05 34.05
C CYS A 40 -12.20 9.04 34.89
N SER A 41 -13.06 9.81 34.25
CA SER A 41 -14.06 10.66 34.90
C SER A 41 -15.28 9.83 35.26
N ASP A 42 -15.63 9.86 36.55
CA ASP A 42 -16.85 9.34 37.16
C ASP A 42 -18.11 9.53 36.29
N SER A 43 -18.76 8.44 35.93
CA SER A 43 -20.23 8.36 35.96
C SER A 43 -20.69 6.91 36.01
N ASP A 44 -21.49 6.63 37.03
CA ASP A 44 -22.15 5.37 37.33
C ASP A 44 -22.86 4.72 36.13
N GLN A 45 -22.51 3.46 35.86
CA GLN A 45 -23.52 2.40 35.78
C GLN A 45 -22.87 1.01 35.94
N THR A 46 -23.29 0.38 37.01
CA THR A 46 -22.95 -0.94 37.53
C THR A 46 -23.02 -2.07 36.50
N SER A 47 -22.02 -2.95 36.50
CA SER A 47 -22.23 -4.37 36.19
C SER A 47 -21.47 -5.23 37.20
N PRO A 48 -22.14 -6.18 37.92
CA PRO A 48 -21.59 -6.78 39.13
C PRO A 48 -20.93 -8.13 38.84
N TRP A 49 -19.64 -8.12 38.57
CA TRP A 49 -18.71 -9.21 38.90
C TRP A 49 -17.28 -8.65 38.78
N GLU A 50 -16.33 -9.23 39.51
CA GLU A 50 -14.95 -8.75 39.72
C GLU A 50 -14.76 -7.84 40.94
N ALA A 51 -15.09 -8.41 42.10
CA ALA A 51 -14.35 -8.09 43.32
C ALA A 51 -13.11 -8.99 43.42
N ASN A 52 -11.97 -8.34 43.71
CA ASN A 52 -10.77 -8.86 44.36
C ASN A 52 -9.81 -9.78 43.59
N THR A 53 -8.83 -9.18 42.92
CA THR A 53 -7.41 -9.60 43.02
C THR A 53 -6.49 -8.37 43.05
N PRO A 54 -5.53 -8.25 43.99
CA PRO A 54 -4.48 -7.25 43.89
C PRO A 54 -3.52 -7.66 42.77
N GLY A 55 -3.48 -6.90 41.68
CA GLY A 55 -2.50 -7.09 40.61
C GLY A 55 -1.06 -6.78 41.09
N PRO A 56 -0.02 -7.44 40.57
CA PRO A 56 1.37 -7.16 40.94
C PRO A 56 1.81 -5.77 40.45
N PRO A 57 2.84 -5.15 41.06
CA PRO A 57 3.37 -3.86 40.64
C PRO A 57 3.86 -3.91 39.17
N GLN A 58 3.47 -2.89 38.39
CA GLN A 58 3.68 -2.76 36.93
C GLN A 58 5.14 -2.94 36.46
N SER A 59 6.13 -2.83 37.35
CA SER A 59 7.53 -3.09 37.04
C SER A 59 7.85 -4.57 36.77
N LEU A 60 7.12 -5.50 37.41
CA LEU A 60 7.32 -6.95 37.20
C LEU A 60 6.67 -7.42 35.89
N ALA A 61 5.50 -6.88 35.55
CA ALA A 61 4.80 -7.21 34.31
C ALA A 61 5.55 -6.77 33.05
N ASN A 62 6.29 -5.65 33.11
CA ASN A 62 7.13 -5.20 32.01
C ASN A 62 8.37 -6.08 31.84
N GLN A 63 8.98 -6.55 32.93
CA GLN A 63 10.11 -7.50 32.88
C GLN A 63 9.68 -8.84 32.28
N GLU A 64 8.53 -9.38 32.69
CA GLU A 64 7.98 -10.61 32.12
C GLU A 64 7.63 -10.49 30.63
N HIS A 65 7.27 -9.28 30.16
CA HIS A 65 7.00 -9.04 28.75
C HIS A 65 8.30 -8.95 27.94
N GLU A 66 9.32 -8.27 28.46
CA GLU A 66 10.66 -8.20 27.84
C GLU A 66 11.32 -9.59 27.76
N GLU A 67 11.23 -10.42 28.80
CA GLU A 67 11.76 -11.78 28.79
C GLU A 67 11.09 -12.67 27.73
N LYS A 68 9.76 -12.57 27.57
CA LYS A 68 9.02 -13.28 26.52
C LYS A 68 9.39 -12.81 25.11
N GLU A 69 9.72 -11.52 24.96
CA GLU A 69 10.19 -10.99 23.69
C GLU A 69 11.56 -11.51 23.32
N ASP A 70 12.49 -11.57 24.28
CA ASP A 70 13.84 -12.07 24.03
C ASP A 70 13.82 -13.58 23.74
N GLU A 71 13.02 -14.37 24.46
CA GLU A 71 12.81 -15.79 24.15
C GLU A 71 12.22 -16.00 22.74
N ALA A 72 11.24 -15.17 22.34
CA ALA A 72 10.68 -15.21 20.99
C ALA A 72 11.72 -14.87 19.91
N ARG A 73 12.64 -13.93 20.19
CA ARG A 73 13.71 -13.55 19.26
C ARG A 73 14.71 -14.68 19.05
N GLU A 74 15.17 -15.32 20.13
CA GLU A 74 16.11 -16.45 20.02
C GLU A 74 15.52 -17.61 19.21
N LEU A 75 14.26 -17.95 19.46
CA LEU A 75 13.55 -18.99 18.71
C LEU A 75 13.42 -18.64 17.22
N PHE A 76 13.15 -17.38 16.90
CA PHE A 76 13.05 -16.94 15.51
C PHE A 76 14.41 -16.98 14.79
N LEU A 77 15.49 -16.52 15.43
CA LEU A 77 16.83 -16.55 14.83
C LEU A 77 17.30 -17.98 14.57
N ARG A 78 17.04 -18.90 15.51
CA ARG A 78 17.32 -20.32 15.33
C ARG A 78 16.52 -20.93 14.16
N ALA A 79 15.29 -20.47 13.94
CA ALA A 79 14.48 -20.89 12.80
C ALA A 79 15.09 -20.44 11.46
N VAL A 80 15.63 -19.21 11.41
CA VAL A 80 16.32 -18.66 10.22
C VAL A 80 17.58 -19.47 9.89
N GLU A 81 18.38 -19.86 10.89
CA GLU A 81 19.56 -20.72 10.69
C GLU A 81 19.20 -22.11 10.12
N LEU A 82 18.09 -22.69 10.60
CA LEU A 82 17.57 -23.96 10.11
C LEU A 82 17.01 -23.85 8.69
N GLU A 83 16.40 -22.71 8.35
CA GLU A 83 15.97 -22.41 6.99
C GLU A 83 17.16 -22.26 6.03
N GLN A 84 18.21 -21.54 6.45
CA GLN A 84 19.44 -21.38 5.65
C GLN A 84 20.21 -22.70 5.48
N SER A 85 20.16 -23.59 6.46
CA SER A 85 20.75 -24.94 6.37
C SER A 85 19.86 -25.94 5.63
N GLY A 86 18.66 -25.55 5.18
CA GLY A 86 17.75 -26.38 4.39
C GLY A 86 16.86 -27.32 5.21
N ALA A 87 16.91 -27.27 6.55
CA ALA A 87 16.07 -28.05 7.47
C ALA A 87 14.69 -27.38 7.69
N LEU A 88 13.95 -27.18 6.59
CA LEU A 88 12.68 -26.44 6.57
C LEU A 88 11.62 -26.94 7.55
N TYR A 89 11.49 -28.26 7.72
CA TYR A 89 10.50 -28.86 8.62
C TYR A 89 10.77 -28.53 10.10
N GLU A 90 12.05 -28.48 10.49
CA GLU A 90 12.44 -28.10 11.85
C GLU A 90 12.29 -26.59 12.04
N ALA A 91 12.67 -25.79 11.03
CA ALA A 91 12.51 -24.34 11.04
C ALA A 91 11.04 -23.91 11.29
N ILE A 92 10.07 -24.55 10.65
CA ILE A 92 8.63 -24.24 10.82
C ILE A 92 8.18 -24.41 12.28
N ARG A 93 8.74 -25.38 13.01
CA ARG A 93 8.39 -25.60 14.43
C ARG A 93 8.83 -24.42 15.29
N PHE A 94 10.05 -23.96 15.09
CA PHE A 94 10.61 -22.82 15.82
C PHE A 94 9.93 -21.50 15.44
N TYR A 95 9.60 -21.28 14.16
CA TYR A 95 8.82 -20.12 13.74
C TYR A 95 7.44 -20.05 14.41
N ARG A 96 6.73 -21.18 14.47
CA ARG A 96 5.42 -21.25 15.15
C ARG A 96 5.53 -20.93 16.65
N GLN A 97 6.57 -21.46 17.30
CA GLN A 97 6.80 -21.21 18.72
C GLN A 97 7.12 -19.73 19.00
N ALA A 98 7.95 -19.10 18.16
CA ALA A 98 8.26 -17.68 18.27
C ALA A 98 7.02 -16.78 18.11
N MET A 99 6.18 -17.06 17.10
CA MET A 99 4.94 -16.30 16.87
C MET A 99 3.87 -16.51 17.96
N GLN A 100 3.91 -17.64 18.66
CA GLN A 100 3.00 -17.93 19.77
C GLN A 100 3.35 -17.13 21.02
N LEU A 101 4.64 -16.83 21.24
CA LEU A 101 5.09 -15.97 22.32
C LEU A 101 4.82 -14.49 22.00
N VAL A 102 5.23 -14.04 20.81
CA VAL A 102 5.03 -12.66 20.36
C VAL A 102 4.48 -12.67 18.92
N PRO A 103 3.20 -12.30 18.73
CA PRO A 103 2.65 -12.09 17.40
C PRO A 103 3.46 -11.02 16.64
N ASN A 104 3.69 -11.21 15.34
CA ASN A 104 4.44 -10.27 14.48
C ASN A 104 5.93 -10.08 14.84
N ILE A 105 6.56 -11.07 15.49
CA ILE A 105 8.00 -11.04 15.83
C ILE A 105 8.92 -10.83 14.60
N GLU A 106 8.51 -11.31 13.42
CA GLU A 106 9.26 -11.16 12.17
C GLU A 106 9.48 -9.70 11.78
N PHE A 107 8.48 -8.84 12.00
CA PHE A 107 8.56 -7.41 11.70
C PHE A 107 9.47 -6.71 12.70
N ARG A 108 9.37 -7.08 13.99
CA ARG A 108 10.21 -6.49 15.06
C ARG A 108 11.69 -6.83 14.90
N ILE A 109 12.02 -8.05 14.46
CA ILE A 109 13.41 -8.47 14.18
C ILE A 109 13.90 -7.84 12.86
N ARG A 110 13.04 -7.74 11.84
CA ARG A 110 13.39 -7.09 10.59
C ARG A 110 13.65 -5.61 10.80
N ASP A 111 12.84 -4.91 11.58
CA ASP A 111 13.04 -3.51 11.93
C ASP A 111 14.31 -3.31 12.77
N ALA A 112 14.59 -4.22 13.71
CA ALA A 112 15.83 -4.21 14.49
C ALA A 112 17.09 -4.52 13.64
N SER A 113 16.97 -5.34 12.60
CA SER A 113 18.07 -5.66 11.68
C SER A 113 18.23 -4.67 10.52
N ILE A 114 17.19 -3.86 10.22
CA ILE A 114 17.22 -2.74 9.26
C ILE A 114 17.84 -1.46 9.88
N ILE A 115 18.17 -1.46 11.18
CA ILE A 115 19.08 -0.46 11.77
C ILE A 115 20.49 -1.06 11.93
N PRO A 116 21.29 -1.20 10.85
CA PRO A 116 22.73 -1.22 10.97
C PRO A 116 23.24 0.23 10.93
N SER A 117 23.89 0.62 12.02
CA SER A 117 24.92 1.64 11.98
C SER A 117 25.94 1.25 10.89
N ASN A 118 26.24 2.19 10.00
CA ASN A 118 27.28 2.15 8.96
C ASN A 118 27.17 1.10 7.84
N GLY A 119 26.94 1.61 6.61
CA GLY A 119 27.90 1.38 5.51
C GLY A 119 27.49 0.50 4.32
N VAL A 120 27.23 1.17 3.18
CA VAL A 120 27.75 0.88 1.82
C VAL A 120 27.24 -0.35 1.01
N SER A 121 26.73 -0.03 -0.19
CA SER A 121 26.73 -0.75 -1.49
C SER A 121 25.88 -2.01 -1.74
N GLY A 122 24.80 -1.80 -2.50
CA GLY A 122 24.59 -2.23 -3.89
C GLY A 122 24.89 -3.67 -4.34
N LYS A 123 23.89 -4.30 -5.01
CA LYS A 123 24.09 -5.04 -6.28
C LYS A 123 22.77 -5.39 -7.00
N ASN A 124 22.79 -5.13 -8.31
CA ASN A 124 21.83 -5.53 -9.34
C ASN A 124 21.80 -7.06 -9.53
N SER A 125 20.68 -7.58 -10.05
CA SER A 125 20.74 -8.66 -11.05
C SER A 125 19.52 -8.62 -11.96
N GLU A 126 19.80 -8.34 -13.24
CA GLU A 126 18.94 -8.49 -14.40
C GLU A 126 18.78 -9.98 -14.74
N ASN A 127 17.73 -10.34 -15.49
CA ASN A 127 17.77 -11.36 -16.54
C ASN A 127 16.54 -11.23 -17.47
N ASN A 128 16.80 -10.80 -18.71
CA ASN A 128 15.90 -10.81 -19.86
C ASN A 128 15.91 -12.17 -20.55
N THR A 129 14.78 -12.55 -21.15
CA THR A 129 14.73 -13.44 -22.34
C THR A 129 13.64 -12.93 -23.29
N ASP A 130 13.97 -12.96 -24.58
CA ASP A 130 13.33 -12.29 -25.72
C ASP A 130 12.00 -12.91 -26.23
N GLY A 131 11.25 -12.12 -27.02
CA GLY A 131 9.95 -12.42 -27.67
C GLY A 131 9.97 -13.43 -28.84
N PRO A 132 8.97 -13.49 -29.77
CA PRO A 132 8.41 -12.34 -30.52
C PRO A 132 6.91 -12.41 -31.00
N GLY A 133 6.36 -11.26 -31.46
CA GLY A 133 5.59 -11.17 -32.72
C GLY A 133 4.05 -11.00 -32.74
N ALA A 134 3.61 -9.97 -33.47
CA ALA A 134 2.32 -9.78 -34.18
C ALA A 134 1.12 -9.19 -33.41
N ASP A 135 0.95 -7.89 -33.60
CA ASP A 135 -0.17 -7.02 -33.25
C ASP A 135 -1.13 -6.88 -34.45
N ASP A 136 -2.32 -7.47 -34.29
CA ASP A 136 -3.51 -7.28 -35.12
C ASP A 136 -4.46 -6.37 -34.33
N GLU A 137 -4.84 -5.23 -34.92
CA GLU A 137 -5.69 -4.21 -34.31
C GLU A 137 -7.14 -4.71 -34.23
N VAL A 138 -7.65 -4.94 -33.01
CA VAL A 138 -9.10 -5.07 -32.78
C VAL A 138 -9.51 -4.15 -31.63
N ALA A 139 -10.17 -3.05 -32.00
CA ALA A 139 -10.86 -2.18 -31.08
C ALA A 139 -12.04 -2.93 -30.44
N ASN A 140 -11.90 -3.30 -29.16
CA ASN A 140 -13.02 -3.74 -28.34
C ASN A 140 -13.62 -2.51 -27.64
N GLU A 141 -14.70 -1.98 -28.22
CA GLU A 141 -15.67 -1.16 -27.49
C GLU A 141 -16.29 -2.03 -26.40
N VAL A 142 -15.91 -1.79 -25.13
CA VAL A 142 -16.46 -2.52 -23.99
C VAL A 142 -17.76 -1.84 -23.59
N ASP A 143 -18.89 -2.45 -23.94
CA ASP A 143 -20.24 -2.02 -23.57
C ASP A 143 -20.40 -1.95 -22.04
N MET A 144 -20.55 -0.72 -21.53
CA MET A 144 -20.66 -0.40 -20.11
C MET A 144 -22.10 -0.57 -19.58
N GLY A 145 -23.06 -1.00 -20.39
CA GLY A 145 -24.46 -1.21 -19.98
C GLY A 145 -24.75 -2.57 -19.32
N GLU A 146 -23.87 -3.56 -19.49
CA GLU A 146 -24.12 -4.93 -18.98
C GLU A 146 -23.86 -5.09 -17.48
N ASN A 147 -23.05 -4.21 -16.88
CA ASN A 147 -22.61 -4.33 -15.48
C ASN A 147 -23.74 -4.05 -14.46
N GLU A 148 -24.66 -3.13 -14.77
CA GLU A 148 -25.82 -2.79 -13.96
C GLU A 148 -26.88 -3.90 -14.08
N SER A 149 -27.03 -4.46 -15.29
CA SER A 149 -27.90 -5.58 -15.60
C SER A 149 -27.51 -6.85 -14.83
N LEU A 150 -26.22 -7.15 -14.70
CA LEU A 150 -25.74 -8.32 -13.95
C LEU A 150 -25.99 -8.21 -12.44
N TRP A 151 -25.81 -7.01 -11.87
CA TRP A 151 -26.13 -6.74 -10.47
C TRP A 151 -27.64 -6.84 -10.20
N GLN A 152 -28.46 -6.24 -11.07
CA GLN A 152 -29.91 -6.31 -10.98
C GLN A 152 -30.43 -7.74 -11.18
N GLN A 153 -29.88 -8.49 -12.13
CA GLN A 153 -30.19 -9.90 -12.35
C GLN A 153 -29.80 -10.76 -11.14
N GLN A 154 -28.69 -10.45 -10.48
CA GLN A 154 -28.28 -11.13 -9.25
C GLN A 154 -29.19 -10.79 -8.07
N GLN A 155 -29.69 -9.55 -7.96
CA GLN A 155 -30.71 -9.19 -6.98
C GLN A 155 -32.05 -9.88 -7.28
N GLN A 156 -32.43 -10.00 -8.55
CA GLN A 156 -33.66 -10.65 -8.97
C GLN A 156 -33.64 -12.18 -8.73
N GLN A 157 -32.48 -12.83 -8.90
CA GLN A 157 -32.29 -14.25 -8.55
C GLN A 157 -32.45 -14.53 -7.04
N LYS A 158 -32.19 -13.55 -6.16
CA LYS A 158 -32.43 -13.71 -4.70
C LYS A 158 -33.92 -13.87 -4.38
N HIS A 159 -34.80 -13.16 -5.10
CA HIS A 159 -36.24 -13.24 -4.89
C HIS A 159 -36.86 -14.57 -5.36
N LEU A 160 -36.24 -15.23 -6.34
CA LEU A 160 -36.75 -16.49 -6.92
C LEU A 160 -36.34 -17.74 -6.12
N ASN A 161 -35.17 -17.72 -5.47
CA ASN A 161 -34.62 -18.91 -4.81
C ASN A 161 -34.94 -19.06 -3.33
N GLY A 162 -35.66 -18.12 -2.69
CA GLY A 162 -36.14 -18.26 -1.30
C GLY A 162 -35.06 -18.54 -0.25
N GLN A 163 -33.78 -18.38 -0.58
CA GLN A 163 -32.65 -18.58 0.33
C GLN A 163 -32.16 -17.22 0.80
N GLU A 164 -32.42 -16.91 2.06
CA GLU A 164 -31.95 -15.71 2.77
C GLU A 164 -30.42 -15.68 2.99
N ALA A 165 -29.70 -16.71 2.55
CA ALA A 165 -28.24 -16.73 2.62
C ALA A 165 -27.65 -15.92 1.47
N LEU A 166 -26.82 -14.91 1.80
CA LEU A 166 -26.00 -14.16 0.84
C LEU A 166 -25.39 -15.12 -0.20
N PRO A 167 -25.45 -14.80 -1.51
CA PRO A 167 -24.84 -15.64 -2.53
C PRO A 167 -23.35 -15.80 -2.21
N ARG A 168 -22.91 -17.04 -1.97
CA ARG A 168 -21.51 -17.32 -1.61
C ARG A 168 -20.62 -16.77 -2.71
N LEU A 169 -19.71 -15.87 -2.35
CA LEU A 169 -18.87 -15.13 -3.29
C LEU A 169 -18.04 -16.06 -4.18
N CYS A 170 -17.50 -17.10 -3.57
CA CYS A 170 -16.76 -18.15 -4.26
C CYS A 170 -17.06 -19.50 -3.60
N GLN A 171 -16.87 -20.58 -4.35
CA GLN A 171 -17.03 -21.93 -3.85
C GLN A 171 -15.87 -22.79 -4.38
N PRO A 172 -15.37 -23.75 -3.58
CA PRO A 172 -14.35 -24.66 -4.06
C PRO A 172 -14.90 -25.51 -5.20
N ALA A 173 -14.20 -25.53 -6.34
CA ALA A 173 -14.55 -26.42 -7.45
C ALA A 173 -14.23 -27.89 -7.14
N VAL A 174 -13.26 -28.13 -6.25
CA VAL A 174 -12.78 -29.46 -5.84
C VAL A 174 -12.72 -29.50 -4.32
N SER A 175 -12.99 -30.68 -3.75
CA SER A 175 -12.82 -30.90 -2.31
C SER A 175 -11.35 -30.76 -1.92
N THR A 176 -11.02 -29.75 -1.14
CA THR A 176 -9.67 -29.52 -0.62
C THR A 176 -9.60 -29.91 0.86
N PHE A 177 -8.47 -30.44 1.30
CA PHE A 177 -8.20 -30.70 2.73
C PHE A 177 -7.95 -29.39 3.50
N HIS A 178 -7.56 -28.32 2.81
CA HIS A 178 -7.30 -27.01 3.38
C HIS A 178 -8.52 -26.08 3.32
N THR A 179 -8.53 -25.07 4.19
CA THR A 179 -9.56 -24.03 4.24
C THR A 179 -9.56 -23.22 2.95
N HIS A 180 -10.70 -23.22 2.26
CA HIS A 180 -10.89 -22.44 1.04
C HIS A 180 -11.08 -20.95 1.35
N ILE A 181 -10.68 -20.07 0.44
CA ILE A 181 -10.82 -18.62 0.58
C ILE A 181 -12.27 -18.14 0.79
N SER A 182 -13.25 -18.94 0.37
CA SER A 182 -14.67 -18.69 0.62
C SER A 182 -15.10 -18.80 2.08
N ALA A 183 -14.24 -19.32 2.96
CA ALA A 183 -14.50 -19.36 4.39
C ALA A 183 -14.36 -17.97 5.04
N LEU A 184 -13.72 -17.00 4.36
CA LEU A 184 -13.60 -15.64 4.85
C LEU A 184 -14.93 -14.87 4.68
N PRO A 185 -15.33 -14.05 5.67
CA PRO A 185 -16.36 -13.04 5.50
C PRO A 185 -16.08 -12.12 4.31
N VAL A 186 -17.14 -11.68 3.63
CA VAL A 186 -17.03 -10.87 2.42
C VAL A 186 -16.34 -9.53 2.69
N GLU A 187 -16.47 -9.00 3.90
CA GLU A 187 -15.86 -7.76 4.34
C GLU A 187 -14.33 -7.87 4.37
N LEU A 188 -13.80 -9.03 4.79
CA LEU A 188 -12.35 -9.29 4.76
C LEU A 188 -11.85 -9.45 3.33
N LEU A 189 -12.64 -10.05 2.45
CA LEU A 189 -12.34 -10.11 1.03
C LEU A 189 -12.30 -8.71 0.41
N MET A 190 -13.30 -7.87 0.67
CA MET A 190 -13.30 -6.48 0.23
C MET A 190 -12.13 -5.68 0.80
N TYR A 191 -11.74 -5.93 2.05
CA TYR A 191 -10.56 -5.33 2.65
C TYR A 191 -9.27 -5.74 1.92
N MET A 192 -9.11 -7.03 1.59
CA MET A 192 -7.99 -7.51 0.77
C MET A 192 -7.97 -6.87 -0.62
N PHE A 193 -9.11 -6.73 -1.29
CA PHE A 193 -9.17 -6.08 -2.61
C PHE A 193 -8.78 -4.60 -2.53
N ARG A 194 -9.21 -3.92 -1.47
CA ARG A 194 -8.82 -2.54 -1.19
C ARG A 194 -7.32 -2.43 -0.89
N TRP A 195 -6.74 -3.46 -0.25
CA TRP A 195 -5.31 -3.58 -0.01
C TRP A 195 -4.51 -3.87 -1.27
N VAL A 196 -5.03 -4.64 -2.22
CA VAL A 196 -4.34 -4.89 -3.50
C VAL A 196 -4.20 -3.59 -4.29
N VAL A 197 -5.18 -2.70 -4.19
CA VAL A 197 -5.13 -1.40 -4.87
C VAL A 197 -4.18 -0.40 -4.19
N SER A 198 -3.85 -0.57 -2.90
CA SER A 198 -3.07 0.32 -1.98
C SER A 198 -2.22 1.47 -2.56
N SER A 199 -0.99 1.68 -2.09
CA SER A 199 -0.17 2.90 -2.31
C SER A 199 0.12 3.17 -3.78
N ASP A 200 0.18 2.08 -4.56
CA ASP A 200 0.74 2.06 -5.92
C ASP A 200 -0.34 1.98 -7.00
N LEU A 201 -1.63 1.94 -6.64
CA LEU A 201 -2.75 1.91 -7.57
C LEU A 201 -2.63 0.76 -8.60
N ASP A 202 -2.36 -0.46 -8.13
CA ASP A 202 -2.19 -1.61 -9.03
C ASP A 202 -3.54 -2.18 -9.50
N LEU A 203 -4.06 -1.55 -10.54
CA LEU A 203 -5.29 -1.96 -11.21
C LEU A 203 -5.12 -3.23 -12.03
N ARG A 204 -3.88 -3.58 -12.42
CA ARG A 204 -3.61 -4.81 -13.15
C ARG A 204 -3.88 -5.99 -12.23
N SER A 205 -3.36 -5.96 -11.01
CA SER A 205 -3.62 -7.00 -10.01
C SER A 205 -5.10 -7.08 -9.63
N LEU A 206 -5.80 -5.94 -9.53
CA LEU A 206 -7.24 -5.92 -9.30
C LEU A 206 -8.01 -6.64 -10.41
N GLU A 207 -7.68 -6.40 -11.68
CA GLU A 207 -8.33 -7.08 -12.81
C GLU A 207 -7.94 -8.57 -12.90
N MET A 208 -6.71 -8.95 -12.56
CA MET A 208 -6.33 -10.37 -12.45
C MET A 208 -7.18 -11.11 -11.40
N LEU A 209 -7.46 -10.46 -10.26
CA LEU A 209 -8.37 -11.01 -9.25
C LEU A 209 -9.81 -11.10 -9.77
N SER A 210 -10.25 -10.12 -10.54
CA SER A 210 -11.61 -10.08 -11.11
C SER A 210 -11.89 -11.28 -12.03
N MET A 211 -10.84 -11.84 -12.65
CA MET A 211 -10.93 -13.00 -13.55
C MET A 211 -11.03 -14.36 -12.85
N VAL A 212 -10.84 -14.43 -11.52
CA VAL A 212 -10.80 -15.72 -10.79
C VAL A 212 -12.17 -16.38 -10.70
N CYS A 213 -13.20 -15.62 -10.33
CA CYS A 213 -14.56 -16.14 -10.20
C CYS A 213 -15.60 -15.01 -10.28
N ARG A 214 -16.88 -15.37 -10.46
CA ARG A 214 -17.99 -14.42 -10.54
C ARG A 214 -18.06 -13.48 -9.32
N GLY A 215 -17.85 -13.97 -8.10
CA GLY A 215 -17.90 -13.09 -6.94
C GLY A 215 -16.70 -12.14 -6.85
N PHE A 216 -15.51 -12.59 -7.23
CA PHE A 216 -14.33 -11.72 -7.28
C PHE A 216 -14.49 -10.64 -8.34
N TYR A 217 -15.09 -10.98 -9.48
CA TYR A 217 -15.48 -10.02 -10.51
C TYR A 217 -16.37 -8.90 -9.96
N ILE A 218 -17.33 -9.25 -9.10
CA ILE A 218 -18.25 -8.32 -8.45
C ILE A 218 -17.52 -7.47 -7.40
N CYS A 219 -16.72 -8.09 -6.53
CA CYS A 219 -15.96 -7.37 -5.49
C CYS A 219 -14.91 -6.42 -6.08
N ALA A 220 -14.27 -6.77 -7.20
CA ALA A 220 -13.34 -5.88 -7.90
C ALA A 220 -14.02 -4.61 -8.45
N ARG A 221 -15.34 -4.65 -8.64
CA ARG A 221 -16.16 -3.53 -9.14
C ARG A 221 -16.83 -2.73 -8.02
N ASP A 222 -16.40 -2.94 -6.78
CA ASP A 222 -16.91 -2.19 -5.64
C ASP A 222 -16.62 -0.68 -5.76
N PRO A 223 -17.63 0.20 -5.57
CA PRO A 223 -17.47 1.64 -5.78
C PRO A 223 -16.39 2.28 -4.89
N GLU A 224 -16.14 1.78 -3.69
CA GLU A 224 -15.15 2.38 -2.79
C GLU A 224 -13.72 2.14 -3.28
N VAL A 225 -13.46 0.96 -3.87
CA VAL A 225 -12.17 0.67 -4.51
C VAL A 225 -11.89 1.67 -5.63
N TRP A 226 -12.88 1.90 -6.49
CA TRP A 226 -12.73 2.84 -7.61
C TRP A 226 -12.74 4.32 -7.18
N ARG A 227 -13.44 4.66 -6.09
CA ARG A 227 -13.37 6.00 -5.48
C ARG A 227 -11.95 6.30 -5.00
N LEU A 228 -11.33 5.36 -4.28
CA LEU A 228 -9.95 5.49 -3.84
C LEU A 228 -8.98 5.59 -5.03
N ALA A 229 -9.20 4.79 -6.07
CA ALA A 229 -8.44 4.90 -7.31
C ALA A 229 -8.52 6.30 -7.94
N CYS A 230 -9.72 6.88 -8.00
CA CYS A 230 -9.92 8.24 -8.51
C CYS A 230 -9.23 9.29 -7.63
N VAL A 231 -9.41 9.22 -6.32
CA VAL A 231 -8.74 10.13 -5.37
C VAL A 231 -7.22 10.02 -5.49
N ARG A 232 -6.69 8.83 -5.74
CA ARG A 232 -5.25 8.62 -5.93
C ARG A 232 -4.72 9.19 -7.24
N ALA A 233 -5.48 9.06 -8.33
CA ALA A 233 -5.10 9.53 -9.66
C ALA A 233 -5.20 11.06 -9.81
N TRP A 234 -6.23 11.70 -9.24
CA TRP A 234 -6.48 13.14 -9.39
C TRP A 234 -6.23 13.95 -8.11
N GLY A 235 -5.96 13.30 -6.97
CA GLY A 235 -5.72 13.95 -5.69
C GLY A 235 -6.90 14.81 -5.25
N ARG A 236 -6.59 16.03 -4.79
CA ARG A 236 -7.58 17.02 -4.34
C ARG A 236 -8.52 17.50 -5.47
N VAL A 237 -8.14 17.29 -6.73
CA VAL A 237 -8.92 17.69 -7.93
C VAL A 237 -9.83 16.54 -8.41
N CYS A 238 -9.99 15.48 -7.61
CA CYS A 238 -10.89 14.38 -7.95
C CYS A 238 -12.31 14.91 -8.23
N GLY A 239 -12.83 15.84 -7.42
CA GLY A 239 -14.14 16.43 -7.66
C GLY A 239 -15.30 15.45 -7.42
N GLN A 240 -16.48 15.80 -7.93
CA GLN A 240 -17.70 15.01 -7.77
C GLN A 240 -17.88 14.00 -8.90
N LEU A 241 -18.74 13.01 -8.66
CA LEU A 241 -19.03 11.94 -9.62
C LEU A 241 -19.67 12.45 -10.93
N SER A 242 -20.40 13.57 -10.89
CA SER A 242 -21.02 14.17 -12.09
C SER A 242 -19.96 14.67 -13.09
N PRO A 243 -20.05 14.34 -14.40
CA PRO A 243 -21.20 13.77 -15.13
C PRO A 243 -21.21 12.23 -15.28
N TYR A 244 -20.36 11.50 -14.56
CA TYR A 244 -20.18 10.06 -14.72
C TYR A 244 -21.22 9.25 -13.90
N THR A 245 -21.50 8.02 -14.34
CA THR A 245 -22.46 7.11 -13.67
C THR A 245 -21.86 6.38 -12.48
N SER A 246 -20.55 6.09 -12.50
CA SER A 246 -19.84 5.39 -11.43
C SER A 246 -18.38 5.85 -11.32
N TRP A 247 -17.76 5.65 -10.15
CA TRP A 247 -16.33 5.97 -9.95
C TRP A 247 -15.43 5.23 -10.93
N ARG A 248 -15.79 4.00 -11.30
CA ARG A 248 -15.09 3.23 -12.34
C ARG A 248 -15.22 3.88 -13.71
N HIS A 249 -16.43 4.31 -14.07
CA HIS A 249 -16.69 4.99 -15.34
C HIS A 249 -15.86 6.29 -15.44
N MET A 250 -15.90 7.09 -14.38
CA MET A 250 -15.04 8.26 -14.23
C MET A 250 -13.55 7.91 -14.34
N PHE A 251 -13.14 6.82 -13.71
CA PHE A 251 -11.75 6.39 -13.75
C PHE A 251 -11.29 6.04 -15.18
N LEU A 252 -12.15 5.45 -16.00
CA LEU A 252 -11.79 5.02 -17.35
C LEU A 252 -11.84 6.16 -18.36
N GLU A 253 -12.85 7.02 -18.29
CA GLU A 253 -13.07 8.07 -19.29
C GLU A 253 -12.32 9.37 -19.01
N ARG A 254 -12.12 9.72 -17.72
CA ARG A 254 -11.51 10.99 -17.38
C ARG A 254 -10.01 10.96 -17.76
N PRO A 255 -9.51 11.96 -18.49
CA PRO A 255 -8.08 12.06 -18.79
C PRO A 255 -7.24 12.17 -17.51
N ARG A 256 -6.15 11.41 -17.46
CA ARG A 256 -5.13 11.52 -16.43
C ARG A 256 -3.75 11.31 -17.01
N VAL A 257 -2.76 11.89 -16.33
CA VAL A 257 -1.35 11.59 -16.58
C VAL A 257 -1.09 10.20 -16.02
N ARG A 258 -0.66 9.28 -16.89
CA ARG A 258 -0.09 8.00 -16.48
C ARG A 258 1.35 8.25 -16.05
N PHE A 259 1.85 7.44 -15.13
CA PHE A 259 3.27 7.42 -14.76
C PHE A 259 3.90 6.04 -15.02
N ASP A 260 3.06 5.09 -15.37
CA ASP A 260 3.33 3.73 -15.76
C ASP A 260 3.58 3.67 -17.27
N GLY A 261 4.84 3.84 -17.68
CA GLY A 261 5.25 3.74 -19.08
C GLY A 261 6.58 4.41 -19.39
N VAL A 262 6.99 4.28 -20.66
CA VAL A 262 8.12 5.02 -21.23
C VAL A 262 7.58 6.27 -21.91
N TYR A 263 7.93 7.44 -21.38
CA TYR A 263 7.53 8.73 -21.96
C TYR A 263 8.62 9.19 -22.91
N ILE A 264 8.23 9.47 -24.16
CA ILE A 264 9.11 10.08 -25.16
C ILE A 264 8.79 11.57 -25.20
N SER A 265 9.77 12.40 -24.87
CA SER A 265 9.69 13.86 -24.97
C SER A 265 9.97 14.29 -26.41
N CYS A 266 8.97 14.85 -27.10
CA CYS A 266 9.17 15.53 -28.36
C CYS A 266 9.63 16.97 -28.09
N THR A 267 10.83 17.31 -28.54
CA THR A 267 11.36 18.69 -28.46
C THR A 267 11.50 19.23 -29.87
N SER A 268 10.85 20.37 -30.14
CA SER A 268 10.94 21.07 -31.41
C SER A 268 11.60 22.43 -31.24
N TYR A 269 12.56 22.76 -32.10
CA TYR A 269 13.17 24.10 -32.16
C TYR A 269 13.44 24.50 -33.60
N ILE A 270 13.44 25.81 -33.83
CA ILE A 270 13.71 26.38 -35.15
C ILE A 270 15.21 26.66 -35.23
N ARG A 271 15.89 26.10 -36.24
CA ARG A 271 17.27 26.45 -36.58
C ARG A 271 17.32 27.23 -37.90
N GLN A 272 18.20 28.20 -37.98
CA GLN A 272 18.54 28.84 -39.25
C GLN A 272 19.32 27.85 -40.11
N GLY A 273 18.94 27.73 -41.38
CA GLY A 273 19.71 27.02 -42.40
C GLY A 273 20.80 27.90 -43.01
N GLU A 274 21.65 27.28 -43.83
CA GLU A 274 22.72 27.98 -44.55
C GLU A 274 22.13 28.98 -45.56
N PRO A 275 22.62 30.23 -45.60
CA PRO A 275 22.15 31.20 -46.57
C PRO A 275 22.52 30.76 -47.99
N SER A 276 21.60 30.98 -48.93
CA SER A 276 21.87 30.78 -50.35
C SER A 276 23.03 31.66 -50.84
N LEU A 277 23.75 31.22 -51.87
CA LEU A 277 24.90 31.94 -52.44
C LEU A 277 24.55 33.37 -52.91
N ASP A 278 23.29 33.59 -53.29
CA ASP A 278 22.78 34.89 -53.74
C ASP A 278 22.38 35.81 -52.57
N GLY A 279 22.39 35.32 -51.33
CA GLY A 279 22.10 36.10 -50.11
C GLY A 279 20.64 36.52 -49.91
N PHE A 280 19.75 36.26 -50.87
CA PHE A 280 18.34 36.66 -50.82
C PHE A 280 17.43 35.69 -50.07
N TYR A 281 17.85 34.43 -49.90
CA TYR A 281 17.05 33.40 -49.24
C TYR A 281 17.81 32.74 -48.11
N GLN A 282 17.21 32.74 -46.92
CA GLN A 282 17.70 32.05 -45.74
C GLN A 282 16.59 31.11 -45.20
N PRO A 283 16.73 29.79 -45.37
CA PRO A 283 15.73 28.83 -44.94
C PRO A 283 15.72 28.70 -43.41
N TRP A 284 14.55 28.45 -42.84
CA TRP A 284 14.40 28.05 -41.44
C TRP A 284 13.98 26.59 -41.40
N HIS A 285 14.66 25.79 -40.58
CA HIS A 285 14.33 24.39 -40.39
C HIS A 285 13.67 24.21 -39.03
N LEU A 286 12.49 23.58 -39.01
CA LEU A 286 11.91 23.02 -37.79
C LEU A 286 12.60 21.68 -37.53
N VAL A 287 13.37 21.59 -36.45
CA VAL A 287 14.02 20.34 -36.03
C VAL A 287 13.22 19.78 -34.86
N GLU A 288 12.72 18.57 -35.06
CA GLU A 288 12.03 17.81 -34.02
C GLU A 288 12.87 16.58 -33.69
N TYR A 289 13.09 16.34 -32.40
CA TYR A 289 13.73 15.12 -31.94
C TYR A 289 13.02 14.57 -30.71
N TYR A 290 13.16 13.26 -30.54
CA TYR A 290 12.49 12.45 -29.54
C TYR A 290 13.53 11.96 -28.53
N ARG A 291 13.27 12.15 -27.24
CA ARG A 291 14.12 11.68 -26.12
C ARG A 291 13.35 10.82 -25.15
#